data_AF-A0A1W6A2N5-F1
#
_entry.id   AF-A0A1W6A2N5-F1
#
_cell.length_a   1.000
_cell.length_b   1.000
_cell.length_c   1.000
_cell.angle_alpha   90.00
_cell.angle_beta   90.00
_cell.angle_gamma   90.00
#
_symmetry.space_group_name_H-M   'P 1'
#
loop_
_entity.id
_entity.type
_entity.pdbx_description
1 polymer ?
#
loop_
_entity_poly.entity_id
_entity_poly.type
_entity_poly.pdbx_seq_one_letter_code
_entity_poly.pdbx_strand_id
1 'polypeptide(L)'
;MNTAKFKFNRNPVHIGYDKAIEQPSIDVLKNTPALWNASLDDALKYGGELTKAAIGAMNLHHDRKYIVVDTKVHMLMPSMCPAIPNWHSDGVPRGKELRPEAKAAPNIFSQDYLTKSRFHLLVTGEGCLTEFIGQPVELEVPEEPNTKLYSMVNQQVREKVAAGELEVFTAPTCTPIEFDWFDIHRGIEATKHEWRYLIRVTETDHMPPQTDLRQIIRTQQQVYVPTNFGW
;
A
#
# COMPACT_ATOMS: atom_id res chain seq x y z
N MET A 1 -2.20 27.51 -9.15
CA MET A 1 -2.33 26.81 -7.85
C MET A 1 -1.00 26.99 -7.18
N ASN A 2 -1.00 27.48 -5.94
CA ASN A 2 0.24 27.62 -5.20
C ASN A 2 0.75 26.25 -4.78
N THR A 3 2.06 26.11 -4.72
CA THR A 3 2.73 24.90 -4.27
C THR A 3 3.66 25.25 -3.12
N ALA A 4 3.92 24.24 -2.29
CA ALA A 4 4.91 24.31 -1.24
C ALA A 4 5.73 23.03 -1.24
N LYS A 5 6.95 23.12 -0.72
CA LYS A 5 7.85 21.99 -0.60
C LYS A 5 7.41 21.08 0.54
N PHE A 6 7.40 19.77 0.27
CA PHE A 6 7.15 18.75 1.27
C PHE A 6 8.19 17.65 1.17
N LYS A 7 8.73 17.25 2.33
CA LYS A 7 9.73 16.20 2.44
C LYS A 7 9.06 14.83 2.63
N PHE A 8 9.28 13.91 1.70
CA PHE A 8 8.87 12.51 1.73
C PHE A 8 10.02 11.60 2.17
N ASN A 9 9.69 10.32 2.42
CA ASN A 9 10.62 9.24 2.75
C ASN A 9 11.56 9.62 3.91
N ARG A 10 10.95 10.10 5.00
CA ARG A 10 11.66 10.73 6.13
C ARG A 10 12.35 9.72 7.03
N ASN A 11 11.80 8.51 7.09
CA ASN A 11 12.30 7.39 7.87
C ASN A 11 12.66 6.27 6.89
N PRO A 12 13.65 5.43 7.21
CA PRO A 12 13.98 4.30 6.35
C PRO A 12 12.86 3.26 6.36
N VAL A 13 12.62 2.67 5.20
CA VAL A 13 11.80 1.46 5.08
C VAL A 13 12.55 0.28 5.71
N HIS A 14 11.87 -0.50 6.54
CA HIS A 14 12.45 -1.67 7.22
C HIS A 14 12.01 -2.96 6.53
N ILE A 15 12.98 -3.77 6.08
CA ILE A 15 12.72 -5.04 5.39
C ILE A 15 13.04 -6.20 6.34
N GLY A 16 12.04 -7.02 6.66
CA GLY A 16 12.16 -8.16 7.56
C GLY A 16 12.68 -9.41 6.87
N TYR A 17 13.91 -9.39 6.36
CA TYR A 17 14.51 -10.53 5.62
C TYR A 17 14.52 -11.84 6.41
N ASP A 18 14.65 -11.78 7.74
CA ASP A 18 14.61 -12.92 8.66
C ASP A 18 13.20 -13.44 8.94
N LYS A 19 12.17 -12.75 8.43
CA LYS A 19 10.74 -13.03 8.60
C LYS A 19 10.05 -13.41 7.30
N ALA A 20 10.79 -13.67 6.23
CA ALA A 20 10.20 -14.11 4.98
C ALA A 20 9.39 -15.40 5.19
N ILE A 21 8.17 -15.43 4.64
CA ILE A 21 7.34 -16.63 4.61
C ILE A 21 7.68 -17.46 3.37
N GLU A 22 7.33 -18.75 3.39
CA GLU A 22 7.42 -19.57 2.19
C GLU A 22 6.44 -19.07 1.12
N GLN A 23 6.86 -19.11 -0.16
CA GLN A 23 5.99 -18.80 -1.28
C GLN A 23 4.78 -19.76 -1.27
N PRO A 24 3.54 -19.25 -1.08
CA PRO A 24 2.37 -20.12 -0.98
C PRO A 24 2.08 -20.83 -2.30
N SER A 25 1.50 -22.02 -2.20
CA SER A 25 1.01 -22.75 -3.36
C SER A 25 -0.15 -22.01 -4.04
N ILE A 26 -0.36 -22.32 -5.31
CA ILE A 26 -1.48 -21.75 -6.09
C ILE A 26 -2.84 -22.07 -5.44
N ASP A 27 -2.98 -23.26 -4.85
CA ASP A 27 -4.21 -23.66 -4.18
C ASP A 27 -4.48 -22.81 -2.93
N VAL A 28 -3.44 -22.55 -2.12
CA VAL A 28 -3.55 -21.64 -0.97
C VAL A 28 -3.92 -20.23 -1.42
N LEU A 29 -3.26 -19.70 -2.46
CA LEU A 29 -3.54 -18.37 -3.00
C LEU A 29 -5.01 -18.23 -3.44
N LYS A 30 -5.51 -19.16 -4.27
CA LYS A 30 -6.88 -19.14 -4.81
C LYS A 30 -7.96 -19.18 -3.73
N ASN A 31 -7.71 -19.89 -2.64
CA ASN A 31 -8.65 -20.08 -1.56
C ASN A 31 -8.48 -19.07 -0.42
N THR A 32 -7.53 -18.14 -0.52
CA THR A 32 -7.31 -17.09 0.49
C THR A 32 -8.37 -15.98 0.34
N PRO A 33 -9.17 -15.68 1.38
CA PRO A 33 -10.15 -14.60 1.32
C PRO A 33 -9.51 -13.22 1.15
N ALA A 34 -10.14 -12.38 0.33
CA ALA A 34 -9.81 -10.96 0.25
C ALA A 34 -10.58 -10.20 1.34
N LEU A 35 -9.87 -9.34 2.06
CA LEU A 35 -10.36 -8.57 3.19
C LEU A 35 -10.25 -7.08 2.88
N TRP A 36 -11.22 -6.31 3.35
CA TRP A 36 -11.20 -4.87 3.25
C TRP A 36 -11.47 -4.21 4.59
N ASN A 37 -10.55 -3.34 5.00
CA ASN A 37 -10.64 -2.59 6.24
C ASN A 37 -11.02 -3.47 7.45
N ALA A 38 -10.50 -4.70 7.51
CA ALA A 38 -10.81 -5.64 8.58
C ALA A 38 -10.12 -5.24 9.88
N SER A 39 -10.71 -5.57 11.02
CA SER A 39 -9.95 -5.56 12.29
C SER A 39 -8.87 -6.65 12.26
N LEU A 40 -7.85 -6.53 13.11
CA LEU A 40 -6.84 -7.60 13.28
C LEU A 40 -7.49 -8.94 13.66
N ASP A 41 -8.47 -8.92 14.57
CA ASP A 41 -9.18 -10.12 15.02
C ASP A 41 -9.97 -10.78 13.89
N ASP A 42 -10.71 -9.98 13.11
CA ASP A 42 -11.45 -10.49 11.95
C ASP A 42 -10.49 -11.04 10.89
N ALA A 43 -9.34 -10.40 10.67
CA ALA A 43 -8.34 -10.89 9.73
C ALA A 43 -7.75 -12.23 10.15
N LEU A 44 -7.43 -12.41 11.43
CA LEU A 44 -6.95 -13.68 11.97
C LEU A 44 -8.03 -14.77 11.93
N LYS A 45 -9.29 -14.40 12.13
CA LYS A 45 -10.42 -15.34 12.13
C LYS A 45 -10.85 -15.77 10.73
N TYR A 46 -10.92 -14.84 9.79
CA TYR A 46 -11.54 -15.03 8.48
C TYR A 46 -10.57 -14.96 7.30
N GLY A 47 -9.32 -14.51 7.48
CA GLY A 47 -8.35 -14.32 6.40
C GLY A 47 -7.65 -15.58 5.89
N GLY A 48 -7.88 -16.74 6.52
CA GLY A 48 -7.22 -18.00 6.16
C GLY A 48 -5.75 -18.08 6.59
N GLU A 49 -5.11 -19.23 6.31
CA GLU A 49 -3.77 -19.54 6.80
C GLU A 49 -2.67 -18.63 6.23
N LEU A 50 -2.78 -18.24 4.95
CA LEU A 50 -1.81 -17.32 4.34
C LEU A 50 -1.83 -15.94 5.02
N THR A 51 -3.02 -15.41 5.32
CA THR A 51 -3.16 -14.13 6.03
C THR A 51 -2.60 -14.21 7.45
N LYS A 52 -2.87 -15.31 8.17
CA LYS A 52 -2.29 -15.53 9.51
C LYS A 52 -0.77 -15.61 9.46
N ALA A 53 -0.21 -16.35 8.51
CA ALA A 53 1.24 -16.49 8.33
C ALA A 53 1.89 -15.13 8.01
N ALA A 54 1.29 -14.35 7.11
CA ALA A 54 1.79 -13.05 6.75
C ALA A 54 1.71 -12.04 7.91
N ILE A 55 0.62 -12.02 8.68
CA ILE A 55 0.51 -11.20 9.91
C ILE A 55 1.56 -11.63 10.93
N GLY A 56 1.74 -12.93 11.16
CA GLY A 56 2.72 -13.45 12.10
C GLY A 56 4.18 -13.17 11.73
N ALA A 57 4.45 -12.89 10.45
CA ALA A 57 5.76 -12.42 9.98
C ALA A 57 6.02 -10.94 10.25
N MET A 58 4.97 -10.12 10.39
CA MET A 58 5.09 -8.67 10.57
C MET A 58 5.46 -8.30 12.01
N ASN A 59 6.27 -7.25 12.17
CA ASN A 59 6.62 -6.70 13.47
C ASN A 59 5.59 -5.65 13.91
N LEU A 60 4.36 -6.07 14.24
CA LEU A 60 3.32 -5.13 14.69
C LEU A 60 3.67 -4.56 16.08
N HIS A 61 3.51 -3.24 16.25
CA HIS A 61 3.93 -2.55 17.49
C HIS A 61 2.81 -2.44 18.52
N HIS A 62 1.54 -2.50 18.09
CA HIS A 62 0.35 -2.37 18.94
C HIS A 62 0.29 -1.06 19.74
N ASP A 63 0.88 0.02 19.20
CA ASP A 63 1.03 1.33 19.83
C ASP A 63 0.11 2.41 19.21
N ARG A 64 -0.92 1.98 18.47
CA ARG A 64 -1.91 2.83 17.81
C ARG A 64 -3.33 2.38 18.18
N LYS A 65 -4.31 3.27 18.06
CA LYS A 65 -5.71 2.99 18.43
C LYS A 65 -6.31 1.83 17.63
N TYR A 66 -5.93 1.71 16.35
CA TYR A 66 -6.49 0.74 15.43
C TYR A 66 -5.40 0.00 14.68
N ILE A 67 -5.66 -1.28 14.44
CA ILE A 67 -4.93 -2.12 13.48
C ILE A 67 -5.94 -2.57 12.43
N VAL A 68 -5.70 -2.16 11.19
CA VAL A 68 -6.57 -2.42 10.05
C VAL A 68 -5.85 -3.31 9.05
N VAL A 69 -6.54 -4.32 8.52
CA VAL A 69 -5.99 -5.28 7.56
C VAL A 69 -6.76 -5.24 6.23
N ASP A 70 -6.03 -5.04 5.14
CA ASP A 70 -6.51 -5.21 3.77
C ASP A 70 -5.76 -6.38 3.12
N THR A 71 -6.48 -7.29 2.46
CA THR A 71 -5.87 -8.34 1.63
C THR A 71 -6.47 -8.34 0.23
N LYS A 72 -5.66 -8.67 -0.77
CA LYS A 72 -6.10 -8.83 -2.15
C LYS A 72 -5.43 -10.02 -2.80
N VAL A 73 -6.21 -10.78 -3.56
CA VAL A 73 -5.74 -11.92 -4.36
C VAL A 73 -6.15 -11.68 -5.80
N HIS A 74 -5.17 -11.59 -6.70
CA HIS A 74 -5.43 -11.38 -8.13
C HIS A 74 -4.77 -12.48 -8.96
N MET A 75 -5.45 -12.93 -9.99
CA MET A 75 -4.79 -13.49 -11.17
C MET A 75 -4.39 -12.32 -12.06
N LEU A 76 -3.10 -12.15 -12.31
CA LEU A 76 -2.56 -11.10 -13.16
C LEU A 76 -1.90 -11.72 -14.39
N MET A 77 -2.11 -11.09 -15.53
CA MET A 77 -1.38 -11.33 -16.77
C MET A 77 -0.44 -10.14 -17.04
N PRO A 78 0.58 -10.29 -17.90
CA PRO A 78 1.39 -9.16 -18.32
C PRO A 78 0.52 -7.97 -18.75
N SER A 79 0.89 -6.77 -18.33
CA SER A 79 0.12 -5.54 -18.54
C SER A 79 -1.10 -5.29 -17.67
N MET A 80 -1.46 -6.22 -16.78
CA MET A 80 -2.46 -5.96 -15.75
C MET A 80 -1.86 -5.22 -14.55
N CYS A 81 -2.62 -4.31 -13.95
CA CYS A 81 -2.24 -3.63 -12.72
C CYS A 81 -3.24 -3.98 -11.59
N PRO A 82 -2.77 -4.46 -10.42
CA PRO A 82 -3.65 -4.77 -9.27
C PRO A 82 -4.14 -3.50 -8.53
N ALA A 83 -3.57 -2.35 -8.86
CA ALA A 83 -3.90 -1.03 -8.34
C ALA A 83 -3.48 0.03 -9.37
N ILE A 84 -3.88 1.29 -9.17
CA ILE A 84 -3.43 2.40 -10.04
C ILE A 84 -1.90 2.53 -9.91
N PRO A 85 -1.12 2.38 -11.00
CA PRO A 85 0.33 2.14 -10.94
C PRO A 85 1.19 3.42 -10.78
N ASN A 86 0.67 4.44 -10.11
CA ASN A 86 1.35 5.73 -9.92
C ASN A 86 2.06 5.81 -8.57
N TRP A 87 3.14 6.59 -8.51
CA TRP A 87 3.83 6.89 -7.26
C TRP A 87 2.94 7.68 -6.30
N HIS A 88 2.83 7.21 -5.07
CA HIS A 88 2.04 7.82 -4.00
C HIS A 88 2.60 7.44 -2.62
N SER A 89 2.11 8.13 -1.60
CA SER A 89 2.23 7.69 -0.20
C SER A 89 0.84 7.33 0.34
N ASP A 90 0.77 6.47 1.34
CA ASP A 90 -0.49 5.99 1.89
C ASP A 90 -1.01 6.87 3.04
N GLY A 91 -2.31 6.81 3.32
CA GLY A 91 -2.89 7.35 4.56
C GLY A 91 -2.93 8.87 4.70
N VAL A 92 -2.82 9.63 3.61
CA VAL A 92 -2.89 11.10 3.68
C VAL A 92 -4.28 11.54 4.19
N PRO A 93 -4.36 12.35 5.25
CA PRO A 93 -5.63 12.76 5.85
C PRO A 93 -6.50 13.60 4.91
N ARG A 94 -7.83 13.47 5.06
CA ARG A 94 -8.82 14.13 4.18
C ARG A 94 -9.99 14.69 4.94
N GLY A 95 -10.55 15.77 4.41
CA GLY A 95 -11.77 16.39 4.93
C GLY A 95 -11.60 17.03 6.31
N LYS A 96 -12.71 17.48 6.91
CA LYS A 96 -12.71 18.19 8.19
C LYS A 96 -12.28 17.32 9.37
N GLU A 97 -12.60 16.02 9.30
CA GLU A 97 -12.27 15.04 10.34
C GLU A 97 -10.86 14.45 10.17
N LEU A 98 -10.11 14.85 9.13
CA LEU A 98 -8.76 14.35 8.83
C LEU A 98 -8.69 12.81 8.74
N ARG A 99 -9.70 12.22 8.10
CA ARG A 99 -9.84 10.77 7.92
C ARG A 99 -9.33 10.35 6.54
N PRO A 100 -8.28 9.51 6.42
CA PRO A 100 -7.69 9.15 5.13
C PRO A 100 -8.63 8.50 4.10
N GLU A 101 -9.69 7.86 4.58
CA GLU A 101 -10.73 7.19 3.79
C GLU A 101 -11.85 8.13 3.31
N ALA A 102 -11.89 9.38 3.79
CA ALA A 102 -12.94 10.31 3.42
C ALA A 102 -12.84 10.68 1.92
N LYS A 103 -14.00 10.85 1.27
CA LYS A 103 -14.09 11.31 -0.13
C LYS A 103 -13.86 12.83 -0.24
N ALA A 104 -12.70 13.29 0.19
CA ALA A 104 -12.30 14.69 0.18
C ALA A 104 -10.86 14.86 -0.33
N ALA A 105 -10.49 16.10 -0.61
CA ALA A 105 -9.15 16.43 -1.06
C ALA A 105 -8.10 16.09 0.04
N PRO A 106 -6.95 15.51 -0.34
CA PRO A 106 -5.88 15.16 0.60
C PRO A 106 -5.18 16.41 1.13
N ASN A 107 -4.92 16.42 2.43
CA ASN A 107 -4.16 17.45 3.13
C ASN A 107 -2.80 16.87 3.56
N ILE A 108 -1.78 16.95 2.71
CA ILE A 108 -0.47 16.34 2.97
C ILE A 108 0.23 16.95 4.21
N PHE A 109 0.15 18.27 4.39
CA PHE A 109 0.74 18.97 5.53
C PHE A 109 0.11 18.57 6.87
N SER A 110 -1.08 17.95 6.86
CA SER A 110 -1.69 17.46 8.10
C SER A 110 -0.93 16.32 8.78
N GLN A 111 -0.10 15.61 8.03
CA GLN A 111 0.73 14.55 8.57
C GLN A 111 1.81 15.06 9.54
N ASP A 112 2.16 16.35 9.49
CA ASP A 112 3.21 16.92 10.36
C ASP A 112 2.75 17.13 11.80
N TYR A 113 1.44 17.21 12.04
CA TYR A 113 0.87 17.48 13.37
C TYR A 113 0.00 16.34 13.92
N LEU A 114 -0.11 15.24 13.19
CA LEU A 114 -0.88 14.06 13.59
C LEU A 114 0.04 12.89 13.96
N THR A 115 -0.47 11.95 14.76
CA THR A 115 0.24 10.70 15.06
C THR A 115 0.53 9.94 13.76
N LYS A 116 1.78 9.50 13.55
CA LYS A 116 2.16 8.78 12.33
C LYS A 116 1.45 7.43 12.23
N SER A 117 0.87 7.15 11.06
CA SER A 117 0.42 5.80 10.72
C SER A 117 1.62 4.96 10.28
N ARG A 118 1.62 3.69 10.68
CA ARG A 118 2.62 2.70 10.28
C ARG A 118 1.94 1.66 9.39
N PHE A 119 2.63 1.26 8.34
CA PHE A 119 2.15 0.27 7.39
C PHE A 119 3.11 -0.90 7.36
N HIS A 120 2.53 -2.09 7.24
CA HIS A 120 3.23 -3.32 6.99
C HIS A 120 2.69 -3.91 5.69
N LEU A 121 3.57 -4.29 4.78
CA LEU A 121 3.21 -4.83 3.47
C LEU A 121 3.93 -6.14 3.23
N LEU A 122 3.23 -7.11 2.67
CA LEU A 122 3.82 -8.31 2.11
C LEU A 122 3.11 -8.63 0.79
N VAL A 123 3.91 -8.93 -0.23
CA VAL A 123 3.43 -9.32 -1.57
C VAL A 123 4.09 -10.64 -1.96
N THR A 124 3.31 -11.57 -2.51
CA THR A 124 3.82 -12.85 -3.04
C THR A 124 3.90 -12.82 -4.57
N GLY A 125 4.69 -13.72 -5.15
CA GLY A 125 4.92 -13.78 -6.59
C GLY A 125 6.14 -12.96 -7.02
N GLU A 126 6.38 -12.83 -8.32
CA GLU A 126 7.62 -12.24 -8.84
C GLU A 126 7.40 -11.16 -9.89
N GLY A 127 6.23 -11.15 -10.53
CA GLY A 127 5.93 -10.30 -11.67
C GLY A 127 5.29 -8.96 -11.33
N CYS A 128 4.87 -8.72 -10.08
CA CYS A 128 4.14 -7.52 -9.69
C CYS A 128 4.45 -7.07 -8.25
N LEU A 129 5.73 -6.93 -7.94
CA LEU A 129 6.20 -6.48 -6.62
C LEU A 129 6.06 -4.97 -6.45
N THR A 130 6.05 -4.51 -5.20
CA THR A 130 5.96 -3.07 -4.89
C THR A 130 7.34 -2.43 -5.01
N GLU A 131 7.41 -1.26 -5.63
CA GLU A 131 8.62 -0.45 -5.67
C GLU A 131 8.51 0.72 -4.69
N PHE A 132 9.64 1.07 -4.09
CA PHE A 132 9.78 2.17 -3.13
C PHE A 132 10.89 3.13 -3.56
N ILE A 133 10.77 4.38 -3.16
CA ILE A 133 11.88 5.33 -3.20
C ILE A 133 12.76 5.10 -1.95
N GLY A 134 14.05 4.83 -2.15
CA GLY A 134 14.97 4.43 -1.07
C GLY A 134 15.53 5.57 -0.23
N GLN A 135 15.25 6.81 -0.61
CA GLN A 135 15.93 8.00 -0.08
C GLN A 135 14.95 9.16 0.18
N PRO A 136 15.25 10.05 1.15
CA PRO A 136 14.47 11.25 1.36
C PRO A 136 14.43 12.14 0.11
N VAL A 137 13.26 12.70 -0.19
CA VAL A 137 13.07 13.59 -1.35
C VAL A 137 12.15 14.74 -0.99
N GLU A 138 12.48 15.92 -1.49
CA GLU A 138 11.63 17.11 -1.41
C GLU A 138 10.93 17.33 -2.75
N LEU A 139 9.60 17.42 -2.71
CA LEU A 139 8.75 17.60 -3.89
C LEU A 139 7.82 18.80 -3.69
N GLU A 140 7.44 19.44 -4.79
CA GLU A 140 6.39 20.45 -4.79
C GLU A 140 5.03 19.77 -4.67
N VAL A 141 4.21 20.19 -3.71
CA VAL A 141 2.86 19.68 -3.49
C VAL A 141 1.87 20.85 -3.39
N PRO A 142 0.56 20.64 -3.58
CA PRO A 142 -0.43 21.68 -3.35
C PRO A 142 -0.32 22.25 -1.93
N GLU A 143 -0.25 23.57 -1.79
CA GLU A 143 -0.18 24.26 -0.49
C GLU A 143 -1.45 24.01 0.36
N GLU A 144 -2.59 23.88 -0.31
CA GLU A 144 -3.90 23.61 0.27
C GLU A 144 -4.46 22.25 -0.19
N PRO A 145 -5.43 21.64 0.54
CA PRO A 145 -5.97 20.34 0.18
C PRO A 145 -6.46 20.26 -1.26
N ASN A 146 -5.87 19.38 -2.07
CA ASN A 146 -6.17 19.32 -3.51
C ASN A 146 -6.04 17.91 -4.10
N THR A 147 -6.97 17.54 -4.98
CA THR A 147 -6.97 16.22 -5.65
C THR A 147 -5.79 16.00 -6.60
N LYS A 148 -5.06 17.06 -6.97
CA LYS A 148 -3.85 17.00 -7.81
C LYS A 148 -2.59 16.49 -7.11
N LEU A 149 -2.61 16.29 -5.79
CA LEU A 149 -1.44 15.87 -5.01
C LEU A 149 -0.66 14.72 -5.67
N TYR A 150 -1.30 13.57 -5.89
CA TYR A 150 -0.60 12.41 -6.43
C TYR A 150 -0.29 12.48 -7.92
N SER A 151 -1.01 13.30 -8.71
CA SER A 151 -0.57 13.57 -10.08
C SER A 151 0.75 14.35 -10.10
N MET A 152 0.93 15.30 -9.16
CA MET A 152 2.17 16.07 -9.05
C MET A 152 3.32 15.24 -8.49
N VAL A 153 3.06 14.45 -7.43
CA VAL A 153 4.06 13.52 -6.87
C VAL A 153 4.51 12.53 -7.94
N ASN A 154 3.56 11.90 -8.64
CA ASN A 154 3.88 10.95 -9.70
C ASN A 154 4.71 11.55 -10.83
N GLN A 155 4.36 12.75 -11.31
CA GLN A 155 5.12 13.41 -12.36
C GLN A 155 6.57 13.67 -11.93
N GLN A 156 6.76 14.33 -10.79
CA GLN A 156 8.10 14.70 -10.32
C GLN A 156 8.96 13.46 -10.00
N VAL A 157 8.39 12.44 -9.35
CA VAL A 157 9.13 11.20 -9.04
C VAL A 157 9.53 10.49 -10.34
N ARG A 158 8.66 10.40 -11.34
CA ARG A 158 9.01 9.79 -12.64
C ARG A 158 10.13 10.53 -13.35
N GLU A 159 10.08 11.86 -13.38
CA GLU A 159 11.12 12.69 -13.99
C GLU A 159 12.48 12.48 -13.30
N LYS A 160 12.48 12.49 -11.97
CA LYS A 160 13.69 12.29 -11.17
C LYS A 160 14.28 10.88 -11.26
N VAL A 161 13.43 9.85 -11.27
CA VAL A 161 13.87 8.47 -11.51
C VAL A 161 14.47 8.33 -12.91
N ALA A 162 13.84 8.90 -13.94
CA ALA A 162 14.35 8.86 -15.30
C ALA A 162 15.68 9.61 -15.46
N ALA A 163 15.90 10.66 -14.66
CA ALA A 163 17.16 11.39 -14.60
C ALA A 163 18.26 10.69 -13.75
N GLY A 164 17.93 9.58 -13.07
CA GLY A 164 18.86 8.88 -12.17
C GLY A 164 19.09 9.61 -10.84
N GLU A 165 18.22 10.56 -10.47
CA GLU A 165 18.33 11.34 -9.23
C GLU A 165 17.75 10.61 -8.00
N LEU A 166 16.85 9.64 -8.22
CA LEU A 166 16.20 8.87 -7.17
C LEU A 166 16.50 7.38 -7.30
N GLU A 167 16.95 6.78 -6.21
CA GLU A 167 17.08 5.34 -6.08
C GLU A 167 15.69 4.70 -5.89
N VAL A 168 15.40 3.72 -6.74
CA VAL A 168 14.23 2.85 -6.64
C VAL A 168 14.69 1.47 -6.23
N PHE A 169 14.04 0.89 -5.23
CA PHE A 169 14.24 -0.51 -4.88
C PHE A 169 12.91 -1.27 -4.91
N THR A 170 13.00 -2.55 -5.22
CA THR A 170 11.85 -3.45 -5.26
C THR A 170 11.76 -4.22 -3.95
N ALA A 171 10.58 -4.19 -3.35
CA ALA A 171 10.22 -5.01 -2.19
C ALA A 171 10.46 -6.49 -2.49
N PRO A 172 11.24 -7.23 -1.68
CA PRO A 172 11.38 -8.67 -1.86
C PRO A 172 10.04 -9.39 -1.70
N THR A 173 9.85 -10.44 -2.51
CA THR A 173 8.67 -11.30 -2.41
C THR A 173 8.60 -12.01 -1.07
N CYS A 174 7.38 -12.29 -0.61
CA CYS A 174 7.07 -13.02 0.62
C CYS A 174 7.74 -12.47 1.89
N THR A 175 8.23 -11.24 1.85
CA THR A 175 8.98 -10.62 2.93
C THR A 175 8.19 -9.44 3.47
N PRO A 176 7.96 -9.36 4.78
CA PRO A 176 7.27 -8.22 5.37
C PRO A 176 8.15 -6.96 5.31
N ILE A 177 7.51 -5.84 4.98
CA ILE A 177 8.14 -4.53 4.94
C ILE A 177 7.34 -3.57 5.81
N GLU A 178 8.02 -2.85 6.69
CA GLU A 178 7.46 -1.80 7.53
C GLU A 178 7.87 -0.42 6.98
N PHE A 179 6.90 0.49 6.85
CA PHE A 179 7.09 1.86 6.36
C PHE A 179 6.03 2.80 6.95
N ASP A 180 6.13 4.10 6.71
CA ASP A 180 5.17 5.09 7.20
C ASP A 180 4.51 5.90 6.07
N TRP A 181 3.56 6.76 6.45
CA TRP A 181 2.76 7.55 5.50
C TRP A 181 3.52 8.64 4.71
N PHE A 182 4.84 8.77 4.92
CA PHE A 182 5.72 9.62 4.13
C PHE A 182 6.42 8.83 3.02
N ASP A 183 6.42 7.50 3.05
CA ASP A 183 7.17 6.69 2.09
C ASP A 183 6.46 6.58 0.74
N ILE A 184 7.11 7.12 -0.29
CA ILE A 184 6.65 7.03 -1.66
C ILE A 184 6.89 5.62 -2.20
N HIS A 185 5.84 5.03 -2.74
CA HIS A 185 5.85 3.70 -3.32
C HIS A 185 4.83 3.56 -4.46
N ARG A 186 4.90 2.45 -5.19
CA ARG A 186 3.92 2.08 -6.22
C ARG A 186 3.82 0.57 -6.40
N GLY A 187 2.64 0.10 -6.82
CA GLY A 187 2.52 -1.18 -7.49
C GLY A 187 2.92 -1.03 -8.95
N ILE A 188 3.67 -1.99 -9.48
CA ILE A 188 4.05 -2.01 -10.90
C ILE A 188 3.03 -2.78 -11.75
N GLU A 189 3.12 -2.55 -13.06
CA GLU A 189 2.47 -3.39 -14.05
C GLU A 189 2.99 -4.83 -13.93
N ALA A 190 2.08 -5.81 -13.97
CA ALA A 190 2.49 -7.20 -13.93
C ALA A 190 3.33 -7.56 -15.16
N THR A 191 4.42 -8.28 -14.94
CA THR A 191 5.33 -8.78 -15.98
C THR A 191 5.17 -10.27 -16.24
N LYS A 192 4.40 -10.98 -15.40
CA LYS A 192 4.18 -12.42 -15.45
C LYS A 192 2.70 -12.77 -15.37
N HIS A 193 2.39 -13.98 -15.83
CA HIS A 193 1.10 -14.62 -15.60
C HIS A 193 1.15 -15.39 -14.27
N GLU A 194 0.57 -14.83 -13.20
CA GLU A 194 0.66 -15.42 -11.87
C GLU A 194 -0.50 -15.01 -10.93
N TRP A 195 -0.70 -15.80 -9.87
CA TRP A 195 -1.49 -15.38 -8.73
C TRP A 195 -0.65 -14.52 -7.80
N ARG A 196 -1.17 -13.35 -7.45
CA ARG A 196 -0.55 -12.39 -6.54
C ARG A 196 -1.41 -12.18 -5.31
N TYR A 197 -0.85 -12.48 -4.14
CA TYR A 197 -1.41 -12.05 -2.86
C TYR A 197 -0.71 -10.77 -2.40
N LEU A 198 -1.49 -9.83 -1.87
CA LEU A 198 -1.01 -8.68 -1.14
C LEU A 198 -1.77 -8.60 0.17
N ILE A 199 -1.03 -8.32 1.24
CA ILE A 199 -1.58 -7.88 2.51
C ILE A 199 -0.96 -6.54 2.89
N ARG A 200 -1.79 -5.62 3.35
CA ARG A 200 -1.37 -4.40 4.02
C ARG A 200 -2.01 -4.34 5.40
N VAL A 201 -1.19 -4.26 6.44
CA VAL A 201 -1.63 -4.01 7.81
C VAL A 201 -1.27 -2.58 8.17
N THR A 202 -2.24 -1.80 8.65
CA THR A 202 -2.09 -0.39 9.00
C THR A 202 -2.31 -0.21 10.50
N GLU A 203 -1.32 0.28 11.21
CA GLU A 203 -1.44 0.73 12.59
C GLU A 203 -1.66 2.25 12.59
N THR A 204 -2.84 2.70 13.00
CA THR A 204 -3.25 4.12 12.87
C THR A 204 -4.19 4.58 13.98
N ASP A 205 -4.21 5.88 14.22
CA ASP A 205 -5.15 6.53 15.14
C ASP A 205 -6.37 7.13 14.41
N HIS A 206 -6.35 7.11 13.07
CA HIS A 206 -7.19 8.00 12.25
C HIS A 206 -8.33 7.29 11.51
N MET A 207 -8.29 5.96 11.44
CA MET A 207 -9.27 5.15 10.70
C MET A 207 -9.60 3.88 11.49
N PRO A 208 -10.83 3.73 12.03
CA PRO A 208 -11.27 2.50 12.65
C PRO A 208 -11.56 1.41 11.60
N PRO A 209 -11.45 0.12 11.98
CA PRO A 209 -11.84 -0.98 11.10
C PRO A 209 -13.35 -0.96 10.82
N GLN A 210 -13.74 -1.58 9.70
CA GLN A 210 -15.13 -1.86 9.36
C GLN A 210 -15.70 -2.89 10.36
N THR A 211 -17.00 -2.79 10.68
CA THR A 211 -17.69 -3.70 11.61
C THR A 211 -18.73 -4.60 10.92
N ASP A 212 -19.17 -4.24 9.72
CA ASP A 212 -20.06 -5.08 8.92
C ASP A 212 -19.27 -6.17 8.17
N LEU A 213 -19.38 -7.42 8.61
CA LEU A 213 -18.70 -8.58 7.99
C LEU A 213 -18.99 -8.74 6.49
N ARG A 214 -20.15 -8.28 6.01
CA ARG A 214 -20.51 -8.34 4.58
C ARG A 214 -19.70 -7.37 3.73
N GLN A 215 -19.12 -6.34 4.35
CA GLN A 215 -18.23 -5.38 3.71
C GLN A 215 -16.76 -5.76 3.89
N ILE A 216 -16.43 -6.43 5.00
CA ILE A 216 -15.08 -6.93 5.29
C ILE A 216 -14.66 -8.00 4.29
N ILE A 217 -15.48 -9.04 4.11
CA ILE A 217 -15.15 -10.16 3.22
C ILE A 217 -15.49 -9.74 1.79
N ARG A 218 -14.47 -9.52 0.97
CA ARG A 218 -14.66 -9.14 -0.44
C ARG A 218 -14.71 -10.38 -1.32
N THR A 219 -15.83 -10.51 -2.03
CA THR A 219 -16.02 -11.51 -3.08
C THR A 219 -15.73 -10.97 -4.49
N GLN A 220 -15.41 -9.68 -4.59
CA GLN A 220 -15.14 -8.98 -5.85
C GLN A 220 -13.66 -8.65 -5.95
N GLN A 221 -13.08 -8.84 -7.13
CA GLN A 221 -11.72 -8.41 -7.45
C GLN A 221 -11.77 -7.30 -8.51
N GLN A 222 -10.87 -6.34 -8.38
CA GLN A 222 -10.71 -5.24 -9.33
C GLN A 222 -9.32 -5.31 -9.93
N VAL A 223 -9.24 -5.26 -11.25
CA VAL A 223 -7.99 -5.17 -11.99
C VAL A 223 -8.08 -4.01 -12.97
N TYR A 224 -6.96 -3.35 -13.21
CA TYR A 224 -6.84 -2.31 -14.23
C TYR A 224 -6.09 -2.87 -15.43
N VAL A 225 -6.56 -2.56 -16.63
CA VAL A 225 -5.96 -2.97 -17.90
C VAL A 225 -5.78 -1.77 -18.81
N PRO A 226 -4.75 -1.77 -19.69
CA PRO A 226 -4.61 -0.73 -20.69
C PRO A 226 -5.76 -0.78 -21.69
N THR A 227 -6.05 0.34 -22.36
CA THR A 227 -7.18 0.44 -23.30
C THR A 227 -7.02 -0.44 -24.53
N ASN A 228 -5.78 -0.78 -24.89
CA ASN A 228 -5.42 -1.66 -26.00
C ASN A 228 -5.15 -3.10 -25.57
N PHE A 229 -5.62 -3.53 -24.39
CA PHE A 229 -5.45 -4.90 -23.92
C PHE A 229 -6.17 -5.89 -24.86
N GLY A 230 -5.38 -6.62 -25.64
CA GLY A 230 -5.85 -7.69 -26.53
C GLY A 230 -5.81 -9.04 -25.81
N TRP A 231 -6.85 -9.86 -26.05
CA TRP A 231 -6.94 -11.23 -25.57
C TRP A 231 -6.35 -12.22 -26.58
#